data_AF-A0A350XR79-F1
#
_entry.id   AF-A0A350XR79-F1
#
_cell.length_a   1.000
_cell.length_b   1.000
_cell.length_c   1.000
_cell.angle_alpha   90.00
_cell.angle_beta   90.00
_cell.angle_gamma   90.00
#
_symmetry.space_group_name_H-M   'P 1'
#
loop_
_entity.id
_entity.type
_entity.pdbx_description
1 polymer ?
#
loop_
_entity_poly.entity_id
_entity_poly.type
_entity_poly.pdbx_seq_one_letter_code
_entity_poly.pdbx_strand_id
1 'polypeptide(L)'
;YSFGDIVQLRVVKRLLDAGMSLKKIRQAMDLLREQLNSATPLADVTLLSDGSTIYAAHSADEVVDVFRRGQGVFGIAVGPVQAEMEGEIHRLFPDEPAVPAIATAAREA
;
A
#
# COMPACT_ATOMS: atom_id res chain seq x y z
N TYR A 1 12.03 9.27 -5.61
CA TYR A 1 10.80 8.66 -5.09
C TYR A 1 11.15 7.33 -4.46
N SER A 2 10.68 7.10 -3.24
CA SER A 2 10.79 5.82 -2.54
C SER A 2 9.74 4.82 -3.03
N PHE A 3 9.88 3.54 -2.69
CA PHE A 3 8.84 2.53 -2.96
C PHE A 3 7.48 2.95 -2.36
N GLY A 4 7.49 3.54 -1.16
CA GLY A 4 6.28 4.08 -0.52
C GLY A 4 5.63 5.23 -1.30
N ASP A 5 6.40 6.04 -2.03
CA ASP A 5 5.84 7.08 -2.91
C ASP A 5 5.09 6.47 -4.09
N ILE A 6 5.61 5.37 -4.65
CA ILE A 6 4.96 4.67 -5.77
C ILE A 6 3.67 3.98 -5.31
N VAL A 7 3.68 3.37 -4.12
CA VAL A 7 2.46 2.82 -3.49
C VAL A 7 1.41 3.91 -3.27
N GLN A 8 1.80 5.08 -2.75
CA GLN A 8 0.89 6.23 -2.61
C GLN A 8 0.27 6.63 -3.95
N LEU A 9 1.07 6.73 -5.02
CA LEU A 9 0.56 7.06 -6.36
C LEU A 9 -0.43 6.01 -6.89
N ARG A 10 -0.18 4.72 -6.65
CA ARG A 10 -1.10 3.63 -7.01
C ARG A 10 -2.43 3.74 -6.25
N VAL A 11 -2.40 4.08 -4.97
CA VAL A 11 -3.60 4.32 -4.15
C VAL A 11 -4.35 5.55 -4.67
N VAL A 12 -3.66 6.67 -4.94
CA VAL A 12 -4.24 7.88 -5.55
C VAL A 12 -4.97 7.55 -6.85
N LYS A 13 -4.34 6.74 -7.72
CA LYS A 13 -4.95 6.32 -8.98
C LYS A 13 -6.22 5.50 -8.75
N ARG A 14 -6.24 4.56 -7.80
CA ARG A 14 -7.45 3.77 -7.46
C ARG A 14 -8.57 4.64 -6.89
N LEU A 15 -8.24 5.66 -6.09
CA LEU A 15 -9.23 6.63 -5.60
C LEU A 15 -9.81 7.49 -6.74
N LEU A 16 -8.97 7.90 -7.71
CA LEU A 16 -9.42 8.61 -8.91
C LEU A 16 -10.35 7.75 -9.77
N ASP A 17 -9.99 6.49 -10.00
CA ASP A 17 -10.81 5.54 -10.77
C ASP A 17 -12.18 5.29 -10.12
N ALA A 18 -12.24 5.35 -8.78
CA ALA A 18 -13.47 5.26 -8.01
C ALA A 18 -14.31 6.56 -8.05
N GLY A 19 -13.87 7.58 -8.79
CA GLY A 19 -14.60 8.84 -8.98
C GLY A 19 -14.42 9.85 -7.85
N MET A 20 -13.41 9.71 -7.00
CA MET A 20 -13.15 10.73 -5.96
C MET A 20 -12.57 12.02 -6.51
N SER A 21 -12.94 13.14 -5.90
CA SER A 21 -12.35 14.43 -6.23
C SER A 21 -10.92 14.55 -5.69
N LEU A 22 -10.06 15.26 -6.42
CA LEU A 22 -8.67 15.51 -6.02
C LEU A 22 -8.53 16.14 -4.63
N LYS A 23 -9.52 16.95 -4.21
CA LYS A 23 -9.56 17.54 -2.86
C LYS A 23 -9.64 16.45 -1.79
N LYS A 24 -10.54 15.46 -1.96
CA LYS A 24 -10.70 14.36 -1.02
C LYS A 24 -9.50 13.44 -1.03
N ILE A 25 -8.97 13.15 -2.21
CA ILE A 25 -7.76 12.34 -2.36
C ILE A 25 -6.58 12.97 -1.61
N ARG A 26 -6.40 14.29 -1.71
CA ARG A 26 -5.37 15.00 -0.94
C ARG A 26 -5.54 14.78 0.56
N GLN A 27 -6.76 14.94 1.08
CA GLN A 27 -7.05 14.71 2.51
C GLN A 27 -6.73 13.26 2.94
N ALA A 28 -7.04 12.27 2.10
CA ALA A 28 -6.70 10.87 2.37
C ALA A 28 -5.18 10.63 2.38
N MET A 29 -4.44 11.31 1.50
CA MET A 29 -2.98 11.20 1.47
C MET A 29 -2.33 11.87 2.69
N ASP A 30 -2.90 12.97 3.18
CA ASP A 30 -2.42 13.60 4.41
C ASP A 30 -2.58 12.64 5.60
N LEU A 31 -3.74 11.97 5.71
CA LEU A 31 -3.98 10.91 6.72
C LEU A 31 -3.00 9.74 6.57
N LEU A 32 -2.74 9.28 5.35
CA LEU A 32 -1.78 8.19 5.12
C LEU A 32 -0.33 8.61 5.39
N ARG A 33 0.05 9.86 5.11
CA ARG A 33 1.42 10.36 5.33
C ARG A 33 1.79 10.42 6.80
N GLU A 34 0.85 10.77 7.66
CA GLU A 34 1.05 10.70 9.12
C GLU A 34 1.35 9.26 9.57
N GLN A 35 0.72 8.27 8.94
CA GLN A 35 0.91 6.85 9.24
C GLN A 35 2.19 6.27 8.60
N LEU A 36 2.52 6.70 7.38
CA LEU A 36 3.71 6.30 6.61
C LEU A 36 5.05 6.71 7.27
N ASN A 37 5.05 7.79 8.05
CA ASN A 37 6.22 8.24 8.80
C ASN A 37 6.37 7.53 10.16
N SER A 38 5.42 6.67 10.53
CA SER A 38 5.44 5.89 11.75
C SER A 38 6.06 4.51 11.48
N ALA A 39 6.74 3.91 12.46
CA ALA A 39 7.43 2.62 12.33
C ALA A 39 6.47 1.41 12.18
N THR A 40 5.19 1.66 11.94
CA THR A 40 4.14 0.64 11.87
C THR A 40 3.90 0.30 10.40
N PRO A 41 3.91 -0.98 10.01
CA PRO A 41 3.72 -1.37 8.62
C PRO A 41 2.39 -0.82 8.07
N LEU A 42 2.44 -0.31 6.84
CA LEU A 42 1.27 -0.01 5.98
C LEU A 42 0.29 -1.18 5.78
N ALA A 43 0.66 -2.37 6.25
CA ALA A 43 -0.02 -3.63 6.02
C ALA A 43 -1.49 -3.61 6.48
N ASP A 44 -1.83 -2.81 7.48
CA ASP A 44 -3.15 -2.88 8.13
C ASP A 44 -4.08 -1.69 7.84
N VAL A 45 -3.70 -0.77 6.95
CA VAL A 45 -4.56 0.40 6.64
C VAL A 45 -5.51 0.10 5.50
N THR A 46 -6.81 0.30 5.74
CA THR A 46 -7.87 0.30 4.72
C THR A 46 -8.48 1.69 4.63
N LEU A 47 -8.35 2.33 3.46
CA LEU A 47 -9.07 3.56 3.17
C LEU A 47 -10.49 3.25 2.76
N LEU A 48 -11.48 3.85 3.42
CA LEU A 48 -12.90 3.68 3.14
C LEU A 48 -13.50 5.01 2.72
N SER A 49 -14.37 4.99 1.71
CA SER A 49 -15.12 6.18 1.31
C SER A 49 -16.57 5.88 1.02
N ASP A 50 -17.45 6.70 1.57
CA ASP A 50 -18.90 6.73 1.30
C ASP A 50 -19.27 7.69 0.13
N GLY A 51 -18.26 8.16 -0.62
CA GLY A 51 -18.42 9.16 -1.67
C GLY A 51 -18.41 10.61 -1.17
N SER A 52 -18.55 10.86 0.14
CA SER A 52 -18.51 12.20 0.76
C SER A 52 -17.27 12.41 1.61
N THR A 53 -16.89 11.41 2.39
CA THR A 53 -15.80 11.43 3.36
C THR A 53 -14.84 10.25 3.09
N ILE A 54 -13.62 10.35 3.60
CA ILE A 54 -12.65 9.26 3.58
C ILE A 54 -12.23 8.97 5.02
N TYR A 55 -12.18 7.69 5.37
CA TYR A 55 -11.79 7.17 6.66
C TYR A 55 -10.61 6.22 6.49
N ALA A 56 -9.68 6.22 7.44
CA ALA A 56 -8.65 5.19 7.56
C ALA A 56 -9.09 4.23 8.67
N ALA A 57 -9.29 2.97 8.31
CA ALA A 57 -9.57 1.90 9.25
C ALA A 57 -8.33 1.01 9.40
N HIS A 58 -8.02 0.64 10.63
CA HIS A 58 -6.88 -0.21 10.97
C HIS A 58 -7.29 -1.63 11.38
N SER A 59 -8.60 -1.89 11.43
CA SER A 59 -9.16 -3.18 11.82
C SER A 59 -10.46 -3.48 11.07
N ALA A 60 -10.81 -4.76 10.99
CA ALA A 60 -12.08 -5.19 10.39
C ALA A 60 -13.30 -4.60 11.13
N ASP A 61 -13.21 -4.41 12.44
CA ASP A 61 -14.30 -3.84 13.25
C ASP A 61 -14.52 -2.35 12.92
N GLU A 62 -13.45 -1.58 12.71
CA GLU A 62 -13.55 -0.19 12.25
C GLU A 62 -14.13 -0.10 10.84
N VAL A 63 -13.78 -1.03 9.95
CA VAL A 63 -14.39 -1.12 8.62
C VAL A 63 -15.90 -1.36 8.72
N VAL A 64 -16.31 -2.27 9.59
CA VAL A 64 -17.72 -2.60 9.83
C VAL A 64 -18.47 -1.42 10.44
N ASP A 65 -17.86 -0.65 11.32
CA ASP A 65 -18.48 0.55 11.90
C ASP A 65 -18.78 1.60 10.82
N VAL A 66 -17.84 1.85 9.91
CA VAL A 66 -18.06 2.77 8.78
C VAL A 66 -19.15 2.23 7.84
N PHE A 67 -19.18 0.92 7.59
CA PHE A 67 -20.20 0.29 6.75
C PHE A 67 -21.61 0.38 7.37
N ARG A 68 -21.73 0.19 8.69
CA ARG A 68 -23.02 0.25 9.42
C ARG A 68 -23.65 1.63 9.46
N ARG A 69 -22.89 2.70 9.21
CA ARG A 69 -23.41 4.08 9.12
C ARG A 69 -24.26 4.35 7.87
N GLY A 70 -24.49 3.35 7.01
CA GLY A 70 -25.69 3.30 6.15
C GLY A 70 -25.51 3.64 4.67
N GLN A 71 -24.28 3.60 4.13
CA GLN A 71 -24.03 3.81 2.71
C GLN A 71 -22.98 2.84 2.19
N GLY A 72 -23.13 2.40 0.93
CA GLY A 72 -22.10 1.59 0.26
C GLY A 72 -20.76 2.32 0.28
N VAL A 73 -19.73 1.66 0.81
CA VAL A 73 -18.39 2.24 0.90
C VAL A 73 -17.44 1.58 -0.09
N PHE A 74 -16.62 2.40 -0.73
CA PHE A 74 -15.49 1.94 -1.52
C PHE A 74 -14.26 1.81 -0.62
N GLY A 75 -13.74 0.60 -0.49
CA GLY A 75 -12.57 0.27 0.31
C GLY A 75 -11.32 0.01 -0.53
N ILE A 76 -10.19 0.62 -0.16
CA ILE A 76 -8.86 0.29 -0.67
C ILE A 76 -8.00 -0.18 0.50
N ALA A 77 -7.71 -1.48 0.54
CA ALA A 77 -6.72 -2.04 1.46
C ALA A 77 -5.32 -1.72 0.93
N VAL A 78 -4.53 -0.96 1.70
CA VAL A 78 -3.21 -0.46 1.28
C VAL A 78 -2.16 -1.59 1.34
N GLY A 79 -2.23 -2.47 2.35
CA GLY A 79 -1.32 -3.62 2.48
C GLY A 79 -1.28 -4.53 1.24
N PRO A 80 -2.44 -5.03 0.75
CA PRO A 80 -2.49 -5.80 -0.49
C PRO A 80 -1.98 -5.05 -1.72
N VAL A 81 -2.23 -3.74 -1.82
CA VAL A 81 -1.70 -2.90 -2.92
C VAL A 81 -0.19 -2.87 -2.89
N GLN A 82 0.40 -2.74 -1.70
CA GLN A 82 1.85 -2.77 -1.52
C GLN A 82 2.44 -4.13 -1.95
N ALA A 83 1.85 -5.24 -1.48
CA ALA A 83 2.31 -6.58 -1.81
C ALA A 83 2.17 -6.90 -3.31
N GLU A 84 1.08 -6.46 -3.94
CA GLU A 84 0.87 -6.54 -5.39
C GLU A 84 1.99 -5.81 -6.13
N MET A 85 2.33 -4.59 -5.69
CA MET A 85 3.34 -3.76 -6.33
C MET A 85 4.76 -4.33 -6.13
N GLU A 86 5.07 -4.85 -4.95
CA GLU A 86 6.33 -5.55 -4.69
C GLU A 86 6.49 -6.77 -5.60
N GLY A 87 5.41 -7.55 -5.77
CA GLY A 87 5.38 -8.67 -6.71
C GLY A 87 5.52 -8.25 -8.18
N GLU A 88 4.89 -7.16 -8.62
CA GLU A 88 5.06 -6.62 -9.97
C GLU A 88 6.51 -6.16 -10.22
N ILE A 89 7.13 -5.47 -9.25
CA ILE A 89 8.53 -5.05 -9.36
C ILE A 89 9.45 -6.26 -9.44
N HIS A 90 9.28 -7.26 -8.57
CA HIS A 90 10.09 -8.47 -8.58
C HIS A 90 9.95 -9.27 -9.90
N ARG A 91 8.77 -9.24 -10.54
CA ARG A 91 8.57 -9.88 -11.85
C ARG A 91 9.28 -9.14 -12.99
N LEU A 92 9.29 -7.81 -12.95
CA LEU A 92 9.94 -6.98 -13.98
C LEU A 92 11.45 -6.92 -13.81
N PHE A 93 11.90 -6.98 -12.56
CA PHE A 93 13.29 -6.95 -12.14
C PHE A 93 13.54 -8.11 -11.18
N PRO A 94 13.61 -9.35 -11.70
CA PRO A 94 13.96 -10.50 -10.87
C PRO A 94 15.35 -10.28 -10.29
N ASP A 95 15.53 -10.66 -9.02
CA ASP A 95 16.84 -10.61 -8.39
C ASP A 95 17.82 -11.43 -9.23
N GLU A 96 18.94 -10.83 -9.63
CA GLU A 96 20.02 -11.57 -10.26
C GLU A 96 20.38 -12.73 -9.33
N PRO A 97 20.40 -13.99 -9.81
CA PRO A 97 20.75 -15.10 -8.96
C PRO A 97 22.14 -14.80 -8.39
N ALA A 98 22.22 -14.67 -7.08
CA ALA A 98 23.49 -14.48 -6.39
C ALA A 98 24.43 -15.57 -6.88
N VAL A 99 25.44 -15.18 -7.68
CA VAL A 99 26.43 -16.11 -8.21
C VAL A 99 26.98 -16.84 -6.99
N PRO A 100 26.77 -18.16 -6.85
CA PRO A 100 27.24 -18.87 -5.67
C PRO A 100 28.75 -18.67 -5.63
N ALA A 101 29.22 -18.05 -4.54
CA ALA A 101 30.64 -17.87 -4.31
C ALA A 101 31.29 -19.25 -4.41
N ILE A 102 32.00 -19.48 -5.50
CA ILE A 102 32.72 -20.72 -5.74
C ILE A 102 33.74 -20.78 -4.61
N ALA A 103 33.51 -21.67 -3.63
CA ALA A 103 34.42 -21.87 -2.54
C ALA A 103 35.77 -22.27 -3.14
N THR A 104 36.75 -21.38 -3.05
CA THR A 104 38.13 -21.61 -3.49
C THR A 104 38.78 -22.61 -2.54
N ALA A 105 38.42 -23.89 -2.69
CA ALA A 105 39.05 -25.01 -2.01
C ALA A 105 40.02 -25.69 -2.98
N ALA A 106 41.26 -25.19 -3.04
CA ALA A 106 42.45 -25.83 -3.62
C ALA A 106 43.62 -24.82 -3.53
N ARG A 107 44.78 -25.04 -2.90
CA ARG A 107 45.50 -26.25 -2.49
C ARG A 107 46.47 -25.88 -1.36
N GLU A 108 46.48 -26.64 -0.28
CA GLU A 108 47.73 -26.99 0.42
C GLU A 108 48.33 -28.18 -0.35
N ALA A 109 49.50 -27.98 -0.94
CA ALA A 109 50.45 -29.02 -1.35
C ALA A 109 51.82 -28.37 -1.58
#